data_AF-A0AAE1TDC9-F1
#
_entry.id   AF-A0AAE1TDC9-F1
#
_cell.length_a   1.000
_cell.length_b   1.000
_cell.length_c   1.000
_cell.angle_alpha   90.00
_cell.angle_beta   90.00
_cell.angle_gamma   90.00
#
_symmetry.space_group_name_H-M   'P 1'
#
loop_
_entity.id
_entity.type
_entity.pdbx_description
1 polymer ?
#
loop_
_entity_poly.entity_id
_entity_poly.type
_entity_poly.pdbx_seq_one_letter_code
_entity_poly.pdbx_strand_id
1 'polypeptide(L)'
;MIVLLFASICGIGGTLTAIDNLGQIGASLGYPKTSISTFVSLVSIWNYLGRVFAGFVSEYYLAKYKFPRTLMLTLTLLVSCAGHLLIAFDVKDGLYVASVIIGFCFGAQWPLIFAIISELFGLKYYSTLYNFGSSASPIGLYILNVRITGHLYDKEAKKQLAALGLRRDPGEELICVGTECFRLSFIIITAATFFGALVSLILVARTRKFYKGDIYKRFREVSTATAADAVDQSSVAMTSTETKSTVALLPEHGARSSAAAGTGGEGNHEKELEVKKE
;
A
#
# COMPACT_ATOMS: atom_id res chain seq x y z
N MET A 1 3.11 -14.00 -1.73
CA MET A 1 2.62 -12.88 -0.90
C MET A 1 3.48 -12.57 0.30
N ILE A 2 3.76 -13.51 1.19
CA ILE A 2 4.53 -13.24 2.44
C ILE A 2 5.87 -12.52 2.17
N VAL A 3 6.62 -12.95 1.15
CA VAL A 3 7.90 -12.30 0.77
C VAL A 3 7.70 -10.84 0.35
N LEU A 4 6.64 -10.54 -0.42
CA LEU A 4 6.32 -9.17 -0.82
C LEU A 4 5.88 -8.35 0.39
N LEU A 5 5.02 -8.90 1.25
CA LEU A 5 4.58 -8.23 2.48
C LEU A 5 5.77 -7.83 3.35
N PHE A 6 6.70 -8.75 3.58
CA PHE A 6 7.88 -8.49 4.39
C PHE A 6 8.75 -7.37 3.78
N ALA A 7 9.03 -7.45 2.48
CA ALA A 7 9.77 -6.39 1.78
C ALA A 7 9.04 -5.04 1.86
N SER A 8 7.70 -5.03 1.74
CA SER A 8 6.87 -3.84 1.87
C SER A 8 6.89 -3.26 3.28
N ILE A 9 6.87 -4.08 4.35
CA ILE A 9 6.97 -3.62 5.74
C ILE A 9 8.28 -2.83 5.93
N CYS A 10 9.40 -3.40 5.48
CA CYS A 10 10.72 -2.79 5.60
C CYS A 10 10.87 -1.51 4.76
N GLY A 11 10.30 -1.51 3.54
CA GLY A 11 10.37 -0.38 2.61
C GLY A 11 9.45 0.76 3.00
N ILE A 12 8.14 0.49 2.99
CA ILE A 12 7.09 1.48 3.28
C ILE A 12 7.23 2.00 4.70
N GLY A 13 7.46 1.11 5.68
CA GLY A 13 7.62 1.51 7.08
C GLY A 13 8.79 2.48 7.25
N GLY A 14 9.94 2.22 6.61
CA GLY A 14 11.11 3.08 6.69
C GLY A 14 10.88 4.45 6.06
N THR A 15 10.28 4.51 4.87
CA THR A 15 9.97 5.80 4.22
C THR A 15 8.87 6.58 4.95
N LEU A 16 7.83 5.90 5.46
CA LEU A 16 6.76 6.55 6.23
C LEU A 16 7.30 7.10 7.56
N THR A 17 8.17 6.36 8.25
CA THR A 17 8.82 6.84 9.48
C THR A 17 9.58 8.14 9.23
N ALA A 18 10.26 8.27 8.10
CA ALA A 18 10.97 9.48 7.73
C ALA A 18 10.03 10.65 7.43
N ILE A 19 8.91 10.39 6.76
CA ILE A 19 7.90 11.40 6.42
C ILE A 19 7.19 11.92 7.67
N ASP A 20 6.73 11.01 8.54
CA ASP A 20 6.00 11.35 9.78
C ASP A 20 6.84 12.19 10.75
N ASN A 21 8.15 11.94 10.77
CA ASN A 21 9.07 12.64 11.67
C ASN A 21 9.82 13.79 10.99
N LEU A 22 9.55 14.11 9.72
CA LEU A 22 10.35 15.08 8.96
C LEU A 22 10.42 16.45 9.63
N GLY A 23 9.31 16.87 10.27
CA GLY A 23 9.27 18.10 11.06
C GLY A 23 10.21 18.07 12.26
N GLN A 24 10.19 16.98 13.03
CA GLN A 24 11.06 16.80 14.20
C GLN A 24 12.53 16.63 13.80
N ILE A 25 12.81 15.90 12.72
CA ILE A 25 14.15 15.75 12.16
C ILE A 25 14.70 17.13 11.78
N GLY A 26 13.96 17.89 10.98
CA GLY A 26 14.38 19.24 10.58
C GLY A 26 14.60 20.18 11.77
N ALA A 27 13.71 20.14 12.77
CA ALA A 27 13.85 20.94 13.98
C ALA A 27 15.09 20.54 14.81
N SER A 28 15.34 19.24 14.97
CA SER A 28 16.51 18.72 15.72
C SER A 28 17.84 19.13 15.09
N LEU A 29 17.88 19.26 13.76
CA LEU A 29 19.05 19.70 12.99
C LEU A 29 19.18 21.24 12.90
N GLY A 30 18.25 21.99 13.50
CA GLY A 30 18.30 23.45 13.54
C GLY A 30 17.79 24.15 12.28
N TYR A 31 17.05 23.46 11.40
CA TYR A 31 16.45 24.11 10.22
C TYR A 31 15.32 25.06 10.63
N PRO A 32 15.16 26.21 9.95
CA PRO A 32 14.03 27.10 10.18
C PRO A 32 12.73 26.46 9.69
N LYS A 33 11.61 26.84 10.31
CA LYS A 33 10.26 26.31 9.99
C LYS A 33 9.90 26.44 8.50
N THR A 34 10.37 27.49 7.83
CA THR A 34 10.18 27.70 6.38
C THR A 34 10.87 26.63 5.52
N SER A 35 12.10 26.26 5.86
CA SER A 35 12.82 25.15 5.21
C SER A 35 12.14 23.82 5.48
N ILE A 36 11.71 23.56 6.71
CA ILE A 36 10.98 22.34 7.08
C ILE A 36 9.69 22.21 6.26
N SER A 37 8.90 23.28 6.15
CA SER A 37 7.70 23.28 5.31
C SER A 37 8.02 22.98 3.85
N THR A 38 9.12 23.53 3.33
CA THR A 38 9.62 23.24 1.98
C THR A 38 9.96 21.75 1.80
N PHE A 39 10.60 21.12 2.78
CA PHE A 39 10.90 19.69 2.76
C PHE A 39 9.63 18.83 2.67
N VAL A 40 8.59 19.17 3.46
CA VAL A 40 7.29 18.48 3.41
C VAL A 40 6.62 18.65 2.03
N SER A 41 6.69 19.84 1.44
CA SER A 41 6.19 20.08 0.08
C SER A 41 6.97 19.26 -0.96
N LEU A 42 8.30 19.18 -0.83
CA LEU A 42 9.14 18.37 -1.72
C LEU A 42 8.78 16.88 -1.63
N VAL A 43 8.61 16.34 -0.42
CA VAL A 43 8.14 14.96 -0.23
C VAL A 43 6.84 14.72 -1.00
N SER A 44 5.89 15.65 -0.92
CA SER A 44 4.58 15.53 -1.59
C SER A 44 4.70 15.56 -3.12
N ILE A 45 5.48 16.49 -3.66
CA ILE A 45 5.73 16.61 -5.11
C ILE A 45 6.41 15.35 -5.63
N TRP A 46 7.47 14.91 -4.96
CA TRP A 46 8.22 13.72 -5.38
C TRP A 46 7.46 12.43 -5.12
N ASN A 47 6.54 12.38 -4.16
CA ASN A 47 5.60 11.28 -4.02
C ASN A 47 4.72 11.13 -5.25
N TYR A 48 4.10 12.23 -5.69
CA TYR A 48 3.31 12.24 -6.91
C TYR A 48 4.13 11.80 -8.13
N LEU A 49 5.31 12.40 -8.33
CA LEU A 49 6.20 12.03 -9.43
C LEU A 49 6.67 10.58 -9.35
N GLY A 50 6.94 10.06 -8.16
CA GLY A 50 7.28 8.65 -7.94
C GLY A 50 6.15 7.72 -8.35
N ARG A 51 4.90 8.08 -8.05
CA ARG A 51 3.72 7.29 -8.48
C ARG A 51 3.58 7.28 -10.00
N VAL A 52 3.67 8.45 -10.63
CA VAL A 52 3.59 8.61 -12.08
C VAL A 52 4.71 7.83 -12.76
N PHE A 53 5.96 8.07 -12.33
CA PHE A 53 7.13 7.38 -12.86
C PHE A 53 6.99 5.87 -12.74
N ALA A 54 6.73 5.35 -11.55
CA ALA A 54 6.60 3.91 -11.35
C ALA A 54 5.46 3.31 -12.17
N GLY A 55 4.31 3.99 -12.28
CA GLY A 55 3.18 3.53 -13.10
C GLY A 55 3.55 3.36 -14.56
N PHE A 56 4.04 4.42 -15.22
CA PHE A 56 4.33 4.37 -16.66
C PHE A 56 5.62 3.63 -17.01
N VAL A 57 6.68 3.87 -16.25
CA VAL A 57 8.01 3.31 -16.53
C VAL A 57 8.00 1.81 -16.31
N SER A 58 7.28 1.30 -15.31
CA SER A 58 7.21 -0.14 -15.10
C SER A 58 6.48 -0.88 -16.21
N GLU A 59 5.45 -0.29 -16.82
CA GLU A 59 4.82 -0.84 -18.04
C GLU A 59 5.80 -0.83 -19.22
N TYR A 60 6.44 0.31 -19.48
CA TYR A 60 7.35 0.46 -20.62
C TYR A 60 8.52 -0.54 -20.56
N TYR A 61 9.17 -0.65 -19.39
CA TYR A 61 10.29 -1.58 -19.22
C TYR A 61 9.86 -3.04 -19.23
N LEU A 62 8.65 -3.35 -18.73
CA LEU A 62 8.10 -4.69 -18.84
C LEU A 62 7.83 -5.06 -20.31
N ALA A 63 7.15 -4.19 -21.06
CA ALA A 63 6.77 -4.44 -22.46
C ALA A 63 7.98 -4.54 -23.39
N LYS A 64 8.97 -3.65 -23.22
CA LYS A 64 10.12 -3.57 -24.14
C LYS A 64 11.28 -4.48 -23.75
N TYR A 65 11.56 -4.63 -22.45
CA TYR A 65 12.77 -5.31 -21.97
C TYR A 65 12.48 -6.54 -21.11
N LYS A 66 11.20 -6.91 -20.91
CA LYS A 66 10.78 -7.96 -19.97
C LYS A 66 11.38 -7.77 -18.57
N PHE A 67 11.58 -6.50 -18.18
CA PHE A 67 12.19 -6.16 -16.91
C PHE A 67 11.22 -6.48 -15.76
N PRO A 68 11.60 -7.31 -14.79
CA PRO A 68 10.69 -7.72 -13.73
C PRO A 68 10.40 -6.54 -12.78
N ARG A 69 9.11 -6.26 -12.52
CA ARG A 69 8.72 -5.17 -11.60
C ARG A 69 9.20 -5.39 -10.17
N THR A 70 9.38 -6.65 -9.78
CA THR A 70 10.01 -7.04 -8.51
C THR A 70 11.44 -6.53 -8.40
N LEU A 71 12.16 -6.40 -9.52
CA LEU A 71 13.50 -5.80 -9.55
C LEU A 71 13.42 -4.28 -9.45
N MET A 72 12.44 -3.63 -10.08
CA MET A 72 12.20 -2.19 -9.89
C MET A 72 11.92 -1.87 -8.43
N LEU A 73 11.09 -2.66 -7.76
CA LEU A 73 10.82 -2.53 -6.32
C LEU A 73 12.12 -2.65 -5.52
N THR A 74 12.96 -3.63 -5.84
CA THR A 74 14.26 -3.82 -5.17
C THR A 74 15.16 -2.60 -5.35
N LEU A 75 15.24 -2.04 -6.57
CA LEU A 75 16.01 -0.82 -6.84
C LEU A 75 15.45 0.37 -6.06
N THR A 76 14.13 0.52 -5.99
CA THR A 76 13.49 1.57 -5.18
C THR A 76 13.86 1.44 -3.69
N LEU A 77 13.89 0.22 -3.14
CA LEU A 77 14.33 -0.02 -1.76
C LEU A 77 15.80 0.37 -1.55
N LEU A 78 16.68 0.00 -2.47
CA LEU A 78 18.10 0.37 -2.40
C LEU A 78 18.31 1.88 -2.49
N VAL A 79 17.57 2.57 -3.38
CA VAL A 79 17.61 4.04 -3.48
C VAL A 79 17.09 4.69 -2.20
N SER A 80 16.04 4.14 -1.57
CA SER A 80 15.52 4.68 -0.31
C SER A 80 16.54 4.59 0.85
N CYS A 81 17.43 3.59 0.84
CA CYS A 81 18.51 3.48 1.82
C CYS A 81 19.45 4.70 1.75
N ALA A 82 19.72 5.25 0.55
CA ALA A 82 20.52 6.47 0.43
C ALA A 82 19.82 7.66 1.09
N GLY A 83 18.49 7.79 0.92
CA GLY A 83 17.69 8.80 1.61
C GLY A 83 17.75 8.67 3.13
N HIS A 84 17.67 7.45 3.66
CA HIS A 84 17.79 7.19 5.10
C HIS A 84 19.18 7.51 5.64
N LEU A 85 20.24 7.16 4.91
CA LEU A 85 21.62 7.47 5.31
C LEU A 85 21.93 8.96 5.28
N LEU A 86 21.37 9.72 4.33
CA LEU A 86 21.49 11.18 4.29
C LEU A 86 20.91 11.82 5.55
N ILE A 87 19.81 11.30 6.08
CA ILE A 87 19.22 11.75 7.35
C ILE A 87 20.10 11.34 8.53
N ALA A 88 20.65 10.12 8.52
CA ALA A 88 21.46 9.61 9.62
C ALA A 88 22.79 10.37 9.84
N PHE A 89 23.41 10.86 8.77
CA PHE A 89 24.75 11.47 8.83
C PHE A 89 24.77 12.99 8.75
N ASP A 90 23.60 13.63 8.58
CA ASP A 90 23.46 15.10 8.54
C ASP A 90 24.50 15.80 7.65
N VAL A 91 24.62 15.34 6.41
CA VAL A 91 25.47 16.03 5.43
C VAL A 91 24.85 17.38 5.08
N LYS A 92 25.68 18.36 4.68
CA LYS A 92 25.21 19.68 4.26
C LYS A 92 24.16 19.56 3.15
N ASP A 93 23.00 20.21 3.34
CA ASP A 93 21.82 20.13 2.47
C ASP A 93 21.27 18.71 2.27
N GLY A 94 21.68 17.76 3.12
CA GLY A 94 21.32 16.35 3.05
C GLY A 94 19.83 16.12 3.24
N LEU A 95 19.18 16.87 4.13
CA LEU A 95 17.74 16.73 4.38
C LEU A 95 16.88 17.15 3.17
N TYR A 96 17.36 18.11 2.36
CA TYR A 96 16.71 18.48 1.10
C TYR A 96 16.73 17.30 0.13
N VAL A 97 17.92 16.73 -0.11
CA VAL A 97 18.10 15.58 -1.01
C VAL A 97 17.37 14.35 -0.49
N ALA A 98 17.40 14.11 0.83
CA ALA A 98 16.67 13.02 1.46
C ALA A 98 15.15 13.15 1.24
N SER A 99 14.58 14.36 1.37
CA SER A 99 13.16 14.61 1.14
C SER A 99 12.72 14.24 -0.29
N VAL A 100 13.55 14.57 -1.28
CA VAL A 100 13.35 14.20 -2.69
C VAL A 100 13.38 12.68 -2.87
N ILE A 101 14.43 12.03 -2.37
CA ILE A 101 14.64 10.58 -2.53
C ILE A 101 13.54 9.79 -1.82
N ILE A 102 13.24 10.12 -0.55
CA ILE A 102 12.23 9.43 0.26
C ILE A 102 10.84 9.64 -0.32
N GLY A 103 10.50 10.86 -0.73
CA GLY A 103 9.22 11.17 -1.39
C GLY A 103 9.03 10.31 -2.64
N PHE A 104 10.02 10.31 -3.54
CA PHE A 104 10.00 9.51 -4.77
C PHE A 104 9.87 8.01 -4.48
N CYS A 105 10.68 7.47 -3.57
CA CYS A 105 10.67 6.05 -3.26
C CYS A 105 9.34 5.59 -2.65
N PHE A 106 8.80 6.37 -1.71
CA PHE A 106 7.49 6.09 -1.13
C PHE A 106 6.38 6.13 -2.19
N GLY A 107 6.46 7.09 -3.11
CA GLY A 107 5.52 7.20 -4.24
C GLY A 107 5.60 6.01 -5.19
N ALA A 108 6.81 5.58 -5.52
CA ALA A 108 7.06 4.49 -6.47
C ALA A 108 6.66 3.11 -5.93
N GLN A 109 6.78 2.88 -4.62
CA GLN A 109 6.47 1.57 -4.01
C GLN A 109 5.03 1.13 -4.24
N TRP A 110 4.04 2.02 -4.12
CA TRP A 110 2.62 1.65 -4.19
C TRP A 110 2.18 1.13 -5.57
N PRO A 111 2.40 1.84 -6.69
CA PRO A 111 2.08 1.31 -8.01
C PRO A 111 2.81 0.01 -8.33
N LEU A 112 4.08 -0.12 -7.90
CA LEU A 112 4.83 -1.36 -8.07
C LEU A 112 4.18 -2.51 -7.32
N ILE A 113 3.75 -2.30 -6.07
CA ILE A 113 3.06 -3.32 -5.29
C ILE A 113 1.73 -3.72 -5.95
N PHE A 114 0.94 -2.75 -6.44
CA PHE A 114 -0.33 -3.04 -7.13
C PHE A 114 -0.11 -3.91 -8.36
N ALA A 115 0.84 -3.52 -9.21
CA ALA A 115 1.19 -4.26 -10.42
C ALA A 115 1.75 -5.65 -10.09
N ILE A 116 2.64 -5.77 -9.10
CA ILE A 116 3.22 -7.07 -8.70
C ILE A 116 2.13 -8.01 -8.16
N ILE A 117 1.17 -7.52 -7.38
CA ILE A 117 0.08 -8.35 -6.84
C ILE A 117 -0.81 -8.86 -7.98
N SER A 118 -1.26 -7.97 -8.88
CA SER A 118 -2.12 -8.36 -10.00
C SER A 118 -1.41 -9.30 -10.98
N GLU A 119 -0.12 -9.09 -11.23
CA GLU A 119 0.67 -9.92 -12.16
C GLU A 119 0.96 -11.32 -11.61
N LEU A 120 1.37 -11.42 -10.36
CA LEU A 120 1.84 -12.69 -9.80
C LEU A 120 0.72 -13.56 -9.23
N PHE A 121 -0.35 -12.94 -8.70
CA PHE A 121 -1.42 -13.65 -8.00
C PHE A 121 -2.76 -13.58 -8.73
N GLY A 122 -2.84 -12.79 -9.81
CA GLY A 122 -4.03 -12.64 -10.62
C GLY A 122 -5.10 -11.76 -9.97
N LEU A 123 -6.21 -11.59 -10.69
CA LEU A 123 -7.29 -10.67 -10.28
C LEU A 123 -8.36 -11.31 -9.38
N LYS A 124 -8.45 -12.65 -9.35
CA LYS A 124 -9.51 -13.38 -8.64
C LYS A 124 -9.65 -13.02 -7.16
N TYR A 125 -8.52 -12.85 -6.46
CA TYR A 125 -8.48 -12.47 -5.04
C TYR A 125 -7.72 -11.16 -4.81
N TYR A 126 -7.66 -10.29 -5.83
CA TYR A 126 -6.83 -9.09 -5.81
C TYR A 126 -7.12 -8.20 -4.60
N SER A 127 -8.39 -7.92 -4.33
CA SER A 127 -8.80 -7.05 -3.22
C SER A 127 -8.32 -7.58 -1.87
N THR A 128 -8.40 -8.89 -1.63
CA THR A 128 -7.92 -9.52 -0.39
C THR A 128 -6.41 -9.42 -0.26
N LEU A 129 -5.68 -9.75 -1.33
CA LEU A 129 -4.22 -9.73 -1.33
C LEU A 129 -3.67 -8.31 -1.22
N TYR A 130 -4.34 -7.35 -1.84
CA TYR A 130 -4.04 -5.92 -1.73
C TYR A 130 -4.24 -5.42 -0.30
N ASN A 131 -5.40 -5.68 0.32
CA ASN A 131 -5.65 -5.27 1.71
C ASN A 131 -4.65 -5.91 2.68
N PHE A 132 -4.32 -7.19 2.47
CA PHE A 132 -3.26 -7.85 3.20
C PHE A 132 -1.90 -7.16 2.99
N GLY A 133 -1.55 -6.82 1.74
CA GLY A 133 -0.34 -6.05 1.43
C GLY A 133 -0.32 -4.67 2.09
N SER A 134 -1.44 -3.96 2.12
CA SER A 134 -1.59 -2.64 2.75
C SER A 134 -1.40 -2.66 4.25
N SER A 135 -1.60 -3.81 4.91
CA SER A 135 -1.25 -3.99 6.33
C SER A 135 0.25 -3.81 6.61
N ALA A 136 1.10 -3.85 5.57
CA ALA A 136 2.51 -3.52 5.71
C ALA A 136 2.74 -2.11 6.29
N SER A 137 1.90 -1.13 5.94
CA SER A 137 2.03 0.25 6.39
C SER A 137 1.85 0.38 7.91
N PRO A 138 0.72 -0.02 8.53
CA PRO A 138 0.56 0.07 9.97
C PRO A 138 1.56 -0.81 10.74
N ILE A 139 1.91 -2.00 10.23
CA ILE A 139 2.91 -2.87 10.87
C ILE A 139 4.29 -2.20 10.85
N GLY A 140 4.70 -1.70 9.68
CA GLY A 140 5.99 -1.02 9.49
C GLY A 140 6.10 0.25 10.33
N LEU A 141 5.05 1.08 10.35
CA LEU A 141 4.99 2.28 11.19
C LEU A 141 5.05 1.95 12.68
N TYR A 142 4.29 0.97 13.15
CA TYR A 142 4.33 0.61 14.56
C TYR A 142 5.73 0.17 14.99
N ILE A 143 6.38 -0.69 14.20
CA ILE A 143 7.71 -1.22 14.54
C ILE A 143 8.80 -0.16 14.37
N LEU A 144 8.90 0.47 13.20
CA LEU A 144 10.03 1.34 12.85
C LEU A 144 9.84 2.76 13.38
N ASN A 145 8.61 3.29 13.35
CA ASN A 145 8.33 4.64 13.84
C ASN A 145 8.15 4.62 15.37
N VAL A 146 7.08 4.00 15.86
CA VAL A 146 6.70 4.09 17.27
C VAL A 146 7.71 3.39 18.18
N ARG A 147 8.01 2.11 17.90
CA ARG A 147 8.83 1.29 18.81
C ARG A 147 10.32 1.58 18.74
N ILE A 148 10.84 1.88 17.55
CA ILE A 148 12.28 2.15 17.36
C ILE A 148 12.54 3.65 17.42
N THR A 149 12.02 4.42 16.46
CA THR A 149 12.39 5.83 16.29
C THR A 149 11.94 6.68 17.48
N GLY A 150 10.68 6.57 17.90
CA GLY A 150 10.17 7.31 19.06
C GLY A 150 10.90 6.96 20.35
N HIS A 151 11.17 5.67 20.60
CA HIS A 151 11.87 5.25 21.81
C HIS A 151 13.33 5.72 21.88
N LEU A 152 14.06 5.66 20.75
CA LEU A 152 15.44 6.16 20.66
C LEU A 152 15.50 7.68 20.79
N TYR A 153 14.58 8.40 20.15
CA TYR A 153 14.47 9.84 20.28
C TYR A 153 14.22 10.24 21.74
N ASP A 154 13.23 9.63 22.40
CA ASP A 154 12.92 9.89 23.80
C ASP A 154 14.09 9.59 24.74
N LYS A 155 14.85 8.53 24.44
CA LYS A 155 16.03 8.14 25.23
C LYS A 155 17.13 9.19 25.13
N GLU A 156 17.44 9.65 23.92
CA GLU A 156 18.48 10.66 23.73
C GLU A 156 18.04 12.03 24.28
N ALA A 157 16.79 12.41 24.07
CA ALA A 157 16.25 13.66 24.60
C ALA A 157 16.28 13.71 26.15
N LYS A 158 15.91 12.61 26.82
CA LYS A 158 16.02 12.51 28.29
C LYS A 158 17.46 12.59 28.77
N LYS A 159 18.40 12.01 28.02
CA LYS A 159 19.83 12.08 28.32
C LYS A 159 20.36 13.51 28.18
N GLN A 160 19.96 14.24 27.14
CA GLN A 160 20.31 15.66 26.96
C GLN A 160 19.73 16.52 28.09
N LEU A 161 18.46 16.31 28.44
CA LEU A 161 17.79 17.05 29.52
C LEU A 161 18.48 16.83 30.88
N ALA A 162 18.83 15.58 31.20
CA ALA A 162 19.56 15.25 32.42
C ALA A 162 20.96 15.87 32.45
N ALA A 163 21.66 15.94 31.31
CA ALA A 163 22.96 16.59 31.21
C ALA A 163 22.89 18.11 31.45
N LEU A 164 21.77 18.74 31.13
CA LEU A 164 21.49 20.16 31.42
C LEU A 164 21.00 20.38 32.86
N GLY A 165 20.81 19.33 33.65
CA GLY A 165 20.27 19.43 35.02
C GLY A 165 18.80 19.86 35.09
N LEU A 166 18.10 19.87 33.95
CA LEU A 166 16.71 20.27 33.85
C LEU A 166 15.79 19.06 34.12
N ARG A 167 14.59 19.33 34.64
CA ARG A 167 13.51 18.35 34.73
C ARG A 167 12.41 18.74 33.77
N ARG A 168 11.79 17.75 33.14
CA ARG A 168 10.65 17.94 32.26
C ARG A 168 9.44 18.23 33.13
N ASP A 169 8.81 19.37 32.92
CA ASP A 169 7.54 19.66 33.59
C ASP A 169 6.40 18.86 32.95
N PRO A 170 5.39 18.43 33.74
CA PRO A 170 4.26 17.69 33.20
C PRO A 170 3.53 18.51 32.14
N GLY A 171 3.49 18.00 30.90
CA GLY A 171 2.80 18.66 29.78
C GLY A 171 3.72 19.34 28.77
N GLU A 172 5.02 19.50 29.06
CA GLU A 172 5.97 20.02 28.08
C GLU A 172 6.38 18.95 27.06
N GLU A 173 6.63 19.36 25.82
CA GLU A 173 7.16 18.46 24.78
C GLU A 173 8.61 18.10 25.05
N LEU A 174 8.98 16.84 24.75
CA LEU A 174 10.35 16.38 24.88
C LEU A 174 11.13 16.76 23.63
N ILE A 175 12.02 17.74 23.74
CA ILE A 175 12.80 18.25 22.61
C ILE A 175 14.20 17.62 22.63
N CYS A 176 14.63 17.12 21.47
CA CYS A 176 15.97 16.63 21.24
C CYS A 176 16.66 17.52 20.20
N VAL A 177 17.92 17.90 20.46
CA VAL A 177 18.71 18.75 19.57
C VAL A 177 19.95 18.01 19.10
N GLY A 178 20.26 18.14 17.82
CA GLY A 178 21.44 17.57 17.18
C GLY A 178 21.17 16.28 16.41
N THR A 179 22.18 15.86 15.67
CA THR A 179 22.17 14.69 14.78
C THR A 179 21.89 13.37 15.50
N GLU A 180 22.34 13.28 16.75
CA GLU A 180 22.26 12.06 17.56
C GLU A 180 20.81 11.64 17.87
N CYS A 181 19.85 12.56 17.78
CA CYS A 181 18.43 12.30 18.02
C CYS A 181 17.83 11.26 17.07
N PHE A 182 18.26 11.26 15.81
CA PHE A 182 17.73 10.39 14.77
C PHE A 182 18.78 9.46 14.15
N ARG A 183 20.07 9.70 14.38
CA ARG A 183 21.19 8.95 13.79
C ARG A 183 21.02 7.43 13.91
N LEU A 184 20.89 6.92 15.15
CA LEU A 184 20.79 5.48 15.37
C LEU A 184 19.50 4.90 14.78
N SER A 185 18.38 5.60 14.91
CA SER A 185 17.09 5.20 14.36
C SER A 185 17.17 5.01 12.84
N PHE A 186 17.76 5.97 12.12
CA PHE A 186 17.90 5.89 10.67
C PHE A 186 18.96 4.90 10.19
N ILE A 187 19.99 4.60 11.00
CA ILE A 187 20.89 3.47 10.72
C ILE A 187 20.13 2.14 10.79
N ILE A 188 19.29 1.96 11.83
CA ILE A 188 18.46 0.74 11.98
C ILE A 188 17.44 0.63 10.84
N ILE A 189 16.77 1.74 10.48
CA ILE A 189 15.83 1.77 9.36
C ILE A 189 16.54 1.43 8.05
N THR A 190 17.72 2.01 7.79
CA THR A 190 18.51 1.68 6.60
C THR A 190 18.83 0.18 6.55
N ALA A 191 19.29 -0.39 7.67
CA ALA A 191 19.61 -1.82 7.75
C ALA A 191 18.36 -2.69 7.51
N ALA A 192 17.21 -2.31 8.08
CA ALA A 192 15.94 -3.00 7.89
C ALA A 192 15.46 -2.91 6.42
N THR A 193 15.54 -1.72 5.80
CA THR A 193 15.17 -1.51 4.40
C THR A 193 16.11 -2.24 3.44
N PHE A 194 17.42 -2.25 3.71
CA PHE A 194 18.40 -3.02 2.96
C PHE A 194 18.13 -4.53 3.07
N PHE A 195 17.83 -5.03 4.27
CA PHE A 195 17.41 -6.42 4.45
C PHE A 195 16.12 -6.72 3.68
N GLY A 196 15.14 -5.80 3.68
CA GLY A 196 13.95 -5.87 2.84
C GLY A 196 14.27 -5.96 1.35
N ALA A 197 15.29 -5.23 0.87
CA ALA A 197 15.78 -5.32 -0.51
C ALA A 197 16.39 -6.70 -0.81
N LEU A 198 17.17 -7.28 0.11
CA LEU A 198 17.69 -8.64 -0.04
C LEU A 198 16.57 -9.69 -0.09
N VAL A 199 15.54 -9.55 0.74
CA VAL A 199 14.34 -10.40 0.70
C VAL A 199 13.59 -10.22 -0.62
N SER A 200 13.51 -8.98 -1.13
CA SER A 200 12.93 -8.70 -2.45
C SER A 200 13.73 -9.37 -3.59
N LEU A 201 15.06 -9.49 -3.50
CA LEU A 201 15.84 -10.25 -4.48
C LEU A 201 15.44 -11.73 -4.56
N ILE A 202 15.00 -12.34 -3.45
CA ILE A 202 14.43 -13.69 -3.47
C ILE A 202 13.15 -13.73 -4.30
N LEU A 203 12.32 -12.69 -4.21
CA LEU A 203 11.12 -12.55 -5.04
C LEU A 203 11.49 -12.39 -6.53
N VAL A 204 12.52 -11.61 -6.84
CA VAL A 204 13.06 -11.49 -8.22
C VAL A 204 13.52 -12.85 -8.74
N ALA A 205 14.30 -13.59 -7.96
CA ALA A 205 14.80 -14.91 -8.36
C ALA A 205 13.66 -15.91 -8.63
N ARG A 206 12.63 -15.93 -7.77
CA ARG A 206 11.46 -16.79 -7.92
C ARG A 206 10.58 -16.43 -9.12
N THR A 207 10.48 -15.14 -9.43
CA THR A 207 9.62 -14.63 -10.51
C THR A 207 10.36 -14.53 -11.85
N ARG A 208 11.67 -14.78 -11.89
CA ARG A 208 12.51 -14.66 -13.09
C ARG A 208 12.01 -15.51 -14.26
N LYS A 209 11.57 -16.75 -14.02
CA LYS A 209 11.01 -17.62 -15.06
C LYS A 209 9.66 -17.10 -15.58
N PHE A 210 8.84 -16.55 -14.67
CA PHE A 210 7.56 -15.94 -15.01
C PHE A 210 7.74 -14.72 -15.91
N TYR A 211 8.63 -13.79 -15.53
CA TYR A 211 8.89 -12.57 -16.30
C TYR A 211 9.65 -12.79 -17.63
N LYS A 212 10.41 -13.89 -17.76
CA LYS A 212 11.01 -14.27 -19.05
C LYS A 212 10.01 -14.82 -20.06
N GLY A 213 8.88 -15.36 -19.59
CA GLY A 213 7.79 -15.86 -20.44
C GLY A 213 7.11 -14.76 -21.26
N ASP A 214 6.14 -15.13 -22.06
CA ASP A 214 5.34 -14.17 -22.83
C ASP A 214 4.10 -13.75 -22.02
N ILE A 215 4.32 -12.83 -21.08
CA ILE A 215 3.30 -12.39 -20.10
C ILE A 215 2.01 -11.92 -20.82
N TYR A 216 2.15 -11.17 -21.91
CA TYR A 216 1.02 -10.65 -22.69
C TYR A 216 0.22 -11.75 -23.40
N LYS A 217 0.87 -12.82 -23.86
CA LYS A 217 0.17 -13.95 -24.48
C LYS A 217 -0.74 -14.64 -23.46
N ARG A 218 -0.23 -14.85 -22.24
CA ARG A 218 -0.99 -15.49 -21.16
C ARG A 218 -2.14 -14.63 -20.65
N PHE A 219 -1.95 -13.31 -20.51
CA PHE A 219 -3.07 -12.41 -20.16
C PHE A 219 -4.14 -12.41 -21.24
N ARG A 220 -3.75 -12.39 -22.52
CA ARG A 220 -4.70 -12.49 -23.64
C ARG A 220 -5.46 -13.82 -23.61
N GLU A 221 -4.77 -14.94 -23.38
CA GLU A 221 -5.37 -16.26 -23.24
C GLU A 221 -6.36 -16.35 -22.06
N VAL A 222 -6.02 -15.76 -20.90
CA VAL A 222 -6.91 -15.72 -19.72
C VAL A 222 -8.12 -14.82 -19.98
N SER A 223 -7.94 -13.66 -20.61
CA SER A 223 -9.06 -12.78 -20.99
C SER A 223 -9.99 -13.48 -21.99
N THR A 224 -9.43 -14.18 -22.98
CA THR A 224 -10.24 -14.95 -23.94
C THR A 224 -10.94 -16.15 -23.30
N ALA A 225 -10.29 -16.84 -22.36
CA ALA A 225 -10.91 -17.94 -21.63
C ALA A 225 -12.03 -17.45 -20.71
N THR A 226 -11.82 -16.35 -19.99
CA THR A 226 -12.86 -15.74 -19.13
C THR A 226 -14.04 -15.22 -19.96
N ALA A 227 -13.77 -14.65 -21.14
CA ALA A 227 -14.82 -14.24 -22.08
C ALA A 227 -15.58 -15.47 -22.64
N ALA A 228 -14.87 -16.56 -22.96
CA ALA A 228 -15.49 -17.80 -23.40
C ALA A 228 -16.35 -18.44 -22.30
N ASP A 229 -15.87 -18.49 -21.06
CA ASP A 229 -16.62 -18.99 -19.90
C ASP A 229 -17.87 -18.14 -19.62
N ALA A 230 -17.79 -16.82 -19.79
CA ALA A 230 -18.93 -15.92 -19.64
C ALA A 230 -19.98 -16.13 -20.75
N VAL A 231 -19.53 -16.40 -21.98
CA VAL A 231 -20.41 -16.72 -23.11
C VAL A 231 -21.08 -18.08 -22.90
N ASP A 232 -20.35 -19.10 -22.44
CA ASP A 232 -20.87 -20.44 -22.15
C ASP A 232 -21.89 -20.43 -20.99
N GLN A 233 -21.65 -19.64 -19.95
CA GLN A 233 -22.65 -19.44 -18.89
C GLN A 233 -23.91 -18.73 -19.40
N SER A 234 -23.77 -17.79 -20.33
CA SER A 234 -24.93 -17.09 -20.94
C SER A 234 -25.72 -17.99 -21.88
N SER A 235 -25.06 -18.87 -22.63
CA SER A 235 -25.72 -19.83 -23.53
C SER A 235 -26.50 -20.86 -22.73
N VAL A 236 -25.90 -21.44 -21.67
CA VAL A 236 -26.57 -22.38 -20.77
C VAL A 236 -27.79 -21.75 -20.09
N ALA A 237 -27.70 -20.48 -19.67
CA ALA A 237 -28.84 -19.73 -19.13
C ALA A 237 -29.95 -19.52 -20.18
N MET A 238 -29.60 -19.23 -21.43
CA MET A 238 -30.56 -19.02 -22.51
C MET A 238 -31.27 -20.33 -22.92
N THR A 239 -30.54 -21.46 -23.02
CA THR A 239 -31.13 -22.78 -23.34
C THR A 239 -32.04 -23.30 -22.21
N SER A 240 -31.72 -22.98 -20.95
CA SER A 240 -32.59 -23.30 -19.81
C SER A 240 -33.91 -22.51 -19.81
N THR A 241 -33.94 -21.36 -20.50
CA THR A 241 -35.13 -20.52 -20.63
C THR A 241 -36.01 -20.99 -21.81
N GLU A 242 -35.42 -21.41 -22.93
CA GLU A 242 -36.16 -21.99 -24.07
C GLU A 242 -36.82 -23.33 -23.74
N THR A 243 -36.17 -24.18 -22.93
CA THR A 243 -36.72 -25.50 -22.56
C THR A 243 -38.00 -25.39 -21.71
N LYS A 244 -38.17 -24.29 -20.96
CA LYS A 244 -39.42 -24.00 -20.23
C LYS A 244 -40.55 -23.51 -21.14
N SER A 245 -40.24 -22.98 -22.32
CA SER A 245 -41.24 -22.38 -23.21
C SER A 245 -41.87 -23.38 -24.18
N THR A 246 -41.28 -24.56 -24.39
CA THR A 246 -41.78 -25.56 -25.35
C THR A 246 -42.78 -26.59 -24.76
N VAL A 247 -43.07 -26.57 -23.46
CA VAL A 247 -43.98 -27.56 -22.82
C VAL A 247 -45.46 -27.12 -22.79
N ALA A 248 -45.79 -25.89 -23.20
CA ALA A 248 -47.14 -25.34 -23.00
C ALA A 248 -47.95 -25.17 -24.30
N LEU A 249 -48.28 -26.26 -25.01
CA LEU A 249 -49.32 -26.24 -26.06
C LEU A 249 -50.04 -27.59 -26.19
N LEU A 250 -51.00 -27.86 -25.30
CA LEU A 250 -52.15 -28.75 -25.54
C LEU A 250 -53.40 -28.14 -24.84
N PRO A 251 -54.58 -28.06 -25.49
CA PRO A 251 -55.71 -27.29 -24.97
C PRO A 251 -56.71 -28.09 -24.12
N GLU A 252 -57.35 -27.31 -23.25
CA GLU A 252 -58.53 -27.47 -22.37
C GLU A 252 -59.39 -28.75 -22.36
N HIS A 253 -59.80 -29.15 -21.14
CA HIS A 253 -61.23 -29.25 -20.78
C HIS A 253 -61.46 -29.44 -19.27
N GLY A 254 -62.32 -28.59 -18.67
CA GLY A 254 -63.39 -29.07 -17.77
C GLY A 254 -63.34 -28.77 -16.25
N ALA A 255 -64.33 -27.99 -15.82
CA ALA A 255 -65.10 -28.12 -14.56
C ALA A 255 -64.68 -27.39 -13.26
N ARG A 256 -65.30 -26.21 -13.09
CA ARG A 256 -65.99 -25.59 -11.92
C ARG A 256 -65.91 -26.15 -10.48
N SER A 257 -65.99 -25.16 -9.56
CA SER A 257 -66.59 -25.12 -8.19
C SER A 257 -65.66 -25.54 -7.04
N SER A 258 -65.57 -24.91 -5.87
CA SER A 258 -66.51 -24.09 -5.07
C SER A 258 -65.78 -23.41 -3.88
N ALA A 259 -66.27 -22.24 -3.44
CA ALA A 259 -66.43 -21.70 -2.05
C ALA A 259 -65.29 -21.81 -0.99
N ALA A 260 -65.10 -20.92 0.00
CA ALA A 260 -65.70 -19.64 0.41
C ALA A 260 -64.88 -19.01 1.56
N ALA A 261 -65.03 -17.69 1.70
CA ALA A 261 -64.99 -16.81 2.88
C ALA A 261 -64.08 -17.05 4.10
N GLY A 262 -63.40 -15.97 4.53
CA GLY A 262 -62.91 -15.77 5.90
C GLY A 262 -62.14 -14.46 6.08
N THR A 263 -62.66 -13.57 6.91
CA THR A 263 -62.33 -12.15 7.11
C THR A 263 -61.18 -11.86 8.10
N GLY A 264 -60.47 -10.74 7.89
CA GLY A 264 -60.16 -9.76 8.95
C GLY A 264 -58.70 -9.60 9.41
N GLY A 265 -58.21 -8.35 9.42
CA GLY A 265 -57.20 -7.89 10.40
C GLY A 265 -56.02 -7.09 9.85
N GLU A 266 -56.09 -5.77 9.98
CA GLU A 266 -55.05 -4.76 9.72
C GLU A 266 -53.80 -4.87 10.62
N GLY A 267 -52.67 -4.30 10.18
CA GLY A 267 -51.51 -4.04 11.04
C GLY A 267 -50.27 -3.58 10.29
N ASN A 268 -50.23 -2.30 9.94
CA ASN A 268 -49.13 -1.60 9.26
C ASN A 268 -48.02 -1.23 10.26
N HIS A 269 -46.73 -1.37 9.91
CA HIS A 269 -45.66 -0.57 10.54
C HIS A 269 -44.40 -0.49 9.66
N GLU A 270 -44.27 0.65 9.00
CA GLU A 270 -43.08 1.17 8.34
C GLU A 270 -42.57 2.34 9.20
N LYS A 271 -41.32 2.33 9.66
CA LYS A 271 -40.63 3.52 10.18
C LYS A 271 -39.12 3.49 9.92
N GLU A 272 -38.78 4.38 9.01
CA GLU A 272 -37.59 5.21 8.83
C GLU A 272 -36.94 5.74 10.15
N LEU A 273 -35.61 5.86 10.16
CA LEU A 273 -34.82 6.83 10.95
C LEU A 273 -33.33 6.66 10.60
N GLU A 274 -32.42 7.64 10.68
CA GLU A 274 -32.34 9.06 10.36
C GLU A 274 -30.85 9.40 10.58
N VAL A 275 -30.33 10.36 9.83
CA VAL A 275 -28.93 10.84 9.86
C VAL A 275 -28.72 11.82 11.01
N LYS A 276 -27.62 11.70 11.77
CA LYS A 276 -27.17 12.76 12.68
C LYS A 276 -25.68 13.10 12.46
N LYS A 277 -25.44 14.33 12.01
CA LYS A 277 -24.18 15.08 12.09
C LYS A 277 -24.03 15.63 13.51
N GLU A 278 -22.84 15.51 14.08
CA GLU A 278 -22.08 16.58 14.74
C GLU A 278 -20.59 16.38 14.42
#